data_AF-A0A8T2NAP1-F1
#
_entry.id   AF-A0A8T2NAP1-F1
#
_cell.length_a   1.000
_cell.length_b   1.000
_cell.length_c   1.000
_cell.angle_alpha   90.00
_cell.angle_beta   90.00
_cell.angle_gamma   90.00
#
_symmetry.space_group_name_H-M   'P 1'
#
loop_
_entity.id
_entity.type
_entity.pdbx_description
1 polymer ?
#
loop_
_entity_poly.entity_id
_entity_poly.type
_entity_poly.pdbx_seq_one_letter_code
_entity_poly.pdbx_strand_id
1 'polypeptide(L)'
;MGGVDAGDLQVVWEEDFEKSIEEMVTQVRNNSALSKNKCVVDRQLWMSNSRSLSPWSYRINHDENRIPVDIPEAKCSCVGCINPFTMQEDRTMTSVLIYTKIPVRRRLCDKLSKKPRKKKKCVPHYRTVVESIAVGCTCI
;
A
#
# COMPACT_ATOMS: atom_id res chain seq x y z
N MET A 1 -35.62 11.77 11.03
CA MET A 1 -34.63 10.71 10.78
C MET A 1 -34.37 10.70 9.28
N GLY A 2 -33.38 11.45 8.81
CA GLY A 2 -33.06 11.53 7.39
C GLY A 2 -32.32 10.26 6.97
N GLY A 3 -32.84 9.55 5.98
CA GLY A 3 -32.14 8.42 5.36
C GLY A 3 -30.98 8.97 4.55
N VAL A 4 -29.79 8.39 4.74
CA VAL A 4 -28.61 8.69 3.93
C VAL A 4 -28.76 7.92 2.63
N ASP A 5 -28.73 8.61 1.48
CA ASP A 5 -28.84 7.98 0.17
C ASP A 5 -27.63 7.08 -0.12
N ALA A 6 -27.82 6.04 -0.94
CA ALA A 6 -26.76 5.08 -1.28
C ALA A 6 -25.54 5.74 -1.95
N GLY A 7 -25.75 6.86 -2.67
CA GLY A 7 -24.67 7.67 -3.26
C GLY A 7 -23.84 8.40 -2.21
N ASP A 8 -24.47 8.97 -1.19
CA ASP A 8 -23.78 9.64 -0.08
C ASP A 8 -22.97 8.66 0.75
N LEU A 9 -23.50 7.44 0.95
CA LEU A 9 -22.77 6.39 1.66
C LEU A 9 -21.46 6.05 0.94
N GLN A 10 -21.49 5.89 -0.39
CA GLN A 10 -20.30 5.54 -1.18
C GLN A 10 -19.22 6.64 -1.14
N VAL A 11 -19.60 7.92 -1.16
CA VAL A 11 -18.64 9.03 -1.02
C VAL A 11 -17.98 9.00 0.36
N VAL A 12 -18.75 8.77 1.42
CA VAL A 12 -18.22 8.67 2.80
C VAL A 12 -17.21 7.51 2.94
N TRP A 13 -17.51 6.34 2.37
CA TRP A 13 -16.57 5.21 2.38
C TRP A 13 -15.25 5.50 1.63
N GLU A 14 -15.32 6.23 0.51
CA GLU A 14 -14.13 6.62 -0.25
C GLU A 14 -13.26 7.63 0.51
N GLU A 15 -13.87 8.61 1.17
CA GLU A 15 -13.16 9.59 2.02
C GLU A 15 -12.50 8.92 3.25
N ASP A 16 -13.22 8.02 3.93
CA ASP A 16 -12.70 7.26 5.06
C ASP A 16 -11.53 6.36 4.64
N PHE A 17 -11.63 5.74 3.45
CA PHE A 17 -10.56 4.93 2.89
C PHE A 17 -9.31 5.77 2.58
N GLU A 18 -9.47 6.91 1.90
CA GLU A 18 -8.36 7.82 1.58
C GLU A 18 -7.65 8.29 2.84
N LYS A 19 -8.42 8.71 3.87
CA LYS A 19 -7.88 9.12 5.17
C LYS A 19 -7.11 7.99 5.85
N SER A 20 -7.65 6.76 5.85
CA SER A 20 -6.98 5.59 6.44
C SER A 20 -5.63 5.31 5.77
N ILE A 21 -5.55 5.43 4.43
CA ILE A 21 -4.30 5.28 3.70
C ILE A 21 -3.30 6.38 4.05
N GLU A 22 -3.73 7.64 4.12
CA GLU A 22 -2.88 8.77 4.49
C GLU A 22 -2.31 8.65 5.91
N GLU A 23 -3.11 8.18 6.87
CA GLU A 23 -2.67 7.89 8.23
C GLU A 23 -1.59 6.79 8.22
N MET A 24 -1.78 5.73 7.44
CA MET A 24 -0.78 4.66 7.31
C MET A 24 0.51 5.16 6.65
N VAL A 25 0.42 5.97 5.59
CA VAL A 25 1.59 6.61 4.95
C VAL A 25 2.37 7.44 5.96
N THR A 26 1.66 8.23 6.77
CA THR A 26 2.26 9.05 7.82
C THR A 26 2.99 8.20 8.86
N GLN A 27 2.39 7.11 9.31
CA GLN A 27 3.03 6.17 10.23
C GLN A 27 4.30 5.56 9.63
N VAL A 28 4.27 5.11 8.37
CA VAL A 28 5.43 4.52 7.69
C VAL A 28 6.57 5.54 7.52
N ARG A 29 6.24 6.79 7.20
CA ARG A 29 7.24 7.88 7.08
C ARG A 29 7.87 8.23 8.43
N ASN A 30 7.06 8.28 9.48
CA ASN A 30 7.52 8.70 10.81
C ASN A 30 8.23 7.58 11.59
N ASN A 31 7.97 6.31 11.26
CA ASN A 31 8.56 5.17 11.93
C ASN A 31 9.50 4.39 11.01
N SER A 32 10.81 4.65 11.14
CA SER A 32 11.83 3.93 10.38
C SER A 32 11.81 2.41 10.58
N ALA A 33 11.26 1.90 11.69
CA ALA A 33 11.13 0.46 11.90
C ALA A 33 10.16 -0.20 10.92
N LEU A 34 9.19 0.55 10.38
CA LEU A 34 8.23 0.05 9.38
C LEU A 34 8.82 0.00 7.97
N SER A 35 9.81 0.84 7.66
CA SER A 35 10.46 0.90 6.34
C SER A 35 11.80 0.17 6.28
N LYS A 36 12.40 -0.13 7.44
CA LYS A 36 13.67 -0.84 7.51
C LYS A 36 13.49 -2.31 7.15
N ASN A 37 14.09 -2.70 6.04
CA ASN A 37 14.12 -4.09 5.62
C ASN A 37 15.18 -4.86 6.41
N LYS A 38 14.73 -5.72 7.34
CA LYS A 38 15.57 -6.67 8.06
C LYS A 38 14.87 -8.03 8.10
N CYS A 39 15.58 -9.07 7.70
CA CYS A 39 15.13 -10.45 7.81
C CYS A 39 15.31 -10.95 9.26
N VAL A 40 14.50 -10.43 10.17
CA VAL A 40 14.49 -10.82 11.60
C VAL A 40 13.05 -10.77 12.12
N VAL A 41 12.73 -11.66 13.06
CA VAL A 41 11.50 -11.57 13.84
C VAL A 41 11.77 -10.78 15.11
N ASP A 42 10.97 -9.75 15.33
CA ASP A 42 10.95 -9.02 16.61
C ASP A 42 9.77 -9.50 17.45
N ARG A 43 10.07 -10.21 18.54
CA ARG A 43 9.07 -10.74 19.49
C ARG A 43 8.62 -9.73 20.54
N GLN A 44 9.34 -8.61 20.68
CA GLN A 44 9.07 -7.55 21.66
C GLN A 44 8.13 -6.48 21.10
N LEU A 45 8.11 -6.32 19.77
CA LEU A 45 7.17 -5.44 19.07
C LEU A 45 5.84 -6.15 18.83
N TRP A 46 4.71 -5.46 19.02
CA TRP A 46 3.38 -6.00 18.75
C TRP A 46 2.96 -5.95 17.27
N MET A 47 3.81 -5.39 16.40
CA MET A 47 3.48 -5.14 15.00
C MET A 47 3.53 -6.43 14.17
N SER A 48 2.44 -6.72 13.46
CA SER A 48 2.30 -7.96 12.67
C SER A 48 3.41 -8.14 11.63
N ASN A 49 3.90 -7.05 11.04
CA ASN A 49 4.92 -7.09 10.00
C ASN A 49 6.31 -7.50 10.50
N SER A 50 6.62 -7.32 11.79
CA SER A 50 7.88 -7.76 12.40
C SER A 50 7.76 -9.07 13.17
N ARG A 51 6.55 -9.49 13.53
CA ARG A 51 6.30 -10.74 14.27
C ARG A 51 6.05 -11.95 13.37
N SER A 52 5.69 -11.74 12.11
CA SER A 52 5.46 -12.81 11.15
C SER A 52 6.71 -13.63 10.88
N LEU A 53 6.57 -14.94 10.63
CA LEU A 53 7.67 -15.78 10.15
C LEU A 53 8.15 -15.35 8.76
N SER A 54 7.30 -14.68 7.99
CA SER A 54 7.66 -14.01 6.74
C SER A 54 7.58 -12.50 6.95
N PRO A 55 8.53 -11.88 7.67
CA PRO A 55 8.44 -10.47 8.05
C PRO A 55 8.49 -9.57 6.80
N TRP A 56 7.87 -8.38 6.90
CA TRP A 56 7.87 -7.40 5.82
C TRP A 56 8.11 -5.98 6.30
N SER A 57 8.62 -5.18 5.37
CA SER A 57 8.73 -3.72 5.47
C SER A 57 7.75 -3.08 4.51
N TYR A 58 7.43 -1.80 4.71
CA TYR A 58 6.64 -1.01 3.79
C TYR A 58 7.53 -0.07 2.98
N ARG A 59 7.27 0.01 1.68
CA ARG A 59 7.76 1.08 0.79
C ARG A 59 6.60 1.98 0.42
N ILE A 60 6.87 3.26 0.20
CA ILE A 60 5.85 4.17 -0.34
C ILE A 60 5.83 4.02 -1.86
N ASN A 61 4.72 3.50 -2.39
CA ASN A 61 4.39 3.46 -3.81
C ASN A 61 3.77 4.81 -4.19
N HIS A 62 4.55 5.68 -4.83
CA HIS A 62 4.16 7.03 -5.21
C HIS A 62 3.75 7.09 -6.69
N ASP A 63 2.54 7.58 -6.97
CA ASP A 63 2.04 7.84 -8.33
C ASP A 63 1.29 9.17 -8.37
N GLU A 64 1.88 10.21 -8.99
CA GLU A 64 1.28 11.54 -9.13
C GLU A 64 -0.05 11.56 -9.90
N ASN A 65 -0.37 10.50 -10.65
CA ASN A 65 -1.59 10.42 -11.46
C ASN A 65 -2.69 9.59 -10.78
N ARG A 66 -2.51 9.22 -9.51
CA ARG A 66 -3.44 8.42 -8.71
C ARG A 66 -3.84 9.16 -7.44
N ILE A 67 -5.05 8.92 -6.97
CA ILE A 67 -5.50 9.26 -5.61
C ILE A 67 -5.93 7.97 -4.90
N PRO A 68 -5.39 7.66 -3.71
CA PRO A 68 -4.30 8.38 -3.02
C PRO A 68 -2.97 8.27 -3.79
N VAL A 69 -2.19 9.36 -3.74
CA VAL A 69 -0.91 9.48 -4.46
C VAL A 69 0.11 8.49 -3.90
N ASP A 70 0.19 8.44 -2.57
CA ASP A 70 1.09 7.57 -1.83
C ASP A 70 0.31 6.37 -1.28
N ILE A 71 0.79 5.16 -1.57
CA ILE A 71 0.23 3.92 -1.02
C ILE A 71 1.35 3.12 -0.37
N PRO A 72 1.21 2.70 0.90
CA PRO A 72 2.19 1.85 1.55
C PRO A 72 2.06 0.43 1.01
N GLU A 73 3.13 -0.06 0.40
CA GLU A 73 3.18 -1.37 -0.22
C GLU A 73 4.19 -2.27 0.51
N ALA A 74 3.79 -3.49 0.84
CA ALA A 74 4.64 -4.44 1.53
C ALA A 74 5.79 -4.93 0.64
N LYS A 75 6.92 -5.21 1.28
CA LYS A 75 8.08 -5.89 0.71
C LYS A 75 8.60 -6.90 1.72
N CYS A 76 8.62 -8.17 1.32
CA CYS A 76 9.17 -9.22 2.18
C CYS A 76 10.63 -8.92 2.53
N SER A 77 10.95 -9.10 3.80
CA SER A 77 12.28 -8.84 4.31
C SER A 77 13.22 -10.03 4.12
N CYS A 78 12.66 -11.23 4.00
CA CYS A 78 13.37 -12.48 3.78
C CYS A 78 13.03 -13.06 2.40
N VAL A 79 13.89 -13.92 1.88
CA VAL A 79 13.58 -14.80 0.74
C VAL A 79 12.90 -16.06 1.26
N GLY A 80 13.48 -16.67 2.30
CA GLY A 80 12.89 -17.78 3.04
C GLY A 80 11.97 -17.31 4.15
N CYS A 81 11.64 -18.19 5.09
CA CYS A 81 10.88 -17.86 6.30
C CYS A 81 11.76 -17.95 7.53
N ILE A 82 11.46 -17.21 8.58
CA ILE A 82 12.14 -17.32 9.86
C ILE A 82 11.61 -18.55 10.58
N ASN A 83 12.51 -19.47 10.94
CA ASN A 83 12.17 -20.62 11.77
C ASN A 83 11.99 -20.15 13.23
N PRO A 84 10.84 -20.45 13.88
CA PRO A 84 10.53 -19.93 15.21
C PRO A 84 11.38 -20.54 16.33
N PHE A 85 12.08 -21.65 16.08
CA PHE A 85 12.94 -22.31 17.06
C PHE A 85 14.39 -21.82 16.96
N THR A 86 14.90 -21.62 15.74
CA THR A 86 16.29 -21.19 15.52
C THR A 86 16.44 -19.68 15.39
N MET A 87 15.34 -18.96 15.11
CA MET A 87 15.33 -17.53 14.76
C MET A 87 16.18 -17.20 13.53
N GLN A 88 16.42 -18.17 12.65
CA GLN A 88 17.19 -18.04 11.41
C GLN A 88 16.29 -18.19 10.19
N GLU A 89 16.73 -17.62 9.07
CA GLU A 89 16.08 -17.82 7.77
C GLU A 89 16.23 -19.28 7.33
N ASP A 90 15.10 -19.96 7.20
CA ASP A 90 14.94 -21.26 6.56
C ASP A 90 14.53 -21.04 5.09
N ARG A 91 15.42 -21.45 4.18
CA ARG A 91 15.25 -21.31 2.73
C ARG A 91 14.58 -22.53 2.07
N THR A 92 14.15 -23.51 2.86
CA THR A 92 13.30 -24.60 2.37
C THR A 92 11.85 -24.15 2.20
N MET A 93 11.47 -23.06 2.87
CA MET A 93 10.20 -22.35 2.70
C MET A 93 10.43 -21.01 2.00
N THR A 94 9.36 -20.38 1.52
CA THR A 94 9.45 -19.10 0.78
C THR A 94 8.53 -18.04 1.37
N SER A 95 9.08 -16.83 1.57
CA SER A 95 8.27 -15.64 1.85
C SER A 95 7.70 -15.07 0.55
N VAL A 96 6.37 -15.01 0.44
CA VAL A 96 5.67 -14.48 -0.74
C VAL A 96 4.74 -13.32 -0.37
N LEU A 97 4.60 -12.35 -1.29
CA LEU A 97 3.73 -11.19 -1.10
C LEU A 97 2.25 -11.59 -1.16
N ILE A 98 1.46 -11.02 -0.25
CA ILE A 98 0.00 -11.11 -0.25
C ILE A 98 -0.54 -9.80 -0.82
N TYR A 99 -1.46 -9.91 -1.77
CA TYR A 99 -2.08 -8.76 -2.44
C TYR A 99 -3.54 -8.60 -2.05
N THR A 100 -3.98 -7.34 -1.97
CA THR A 100 -5.40 -6.99 -1.91
C THR A 100 -5.79 -6.06 -3.06
N LYS A 101 -7.09 -5.97 -3.33
CA LYS A 101 -7.67 -5.09 -4.32
C LYS A 101 -8.23 -3.85 -3.63
N ILE A 102 -7.74 -2.67 -4.01
CA ILE A 102 -8.24 -1.39 -3.46
C ILE A 102 -8.77 -0.47 -4.58
N PRO A 103 -9.79 0.35 -4.29
CA PRO A 103 -10.24 1.39 -5.21
C PRO A 103 -9.25 2.56 -5.20
N VAL A 104 -8.93 3.08 -6.38
CA VAL A 104 -8.11 4.29 -6.54
C VAL A 104 -8.64 5.13 -7.69
N ARG A 105 -8.47 6.45 -7.61
CA ARG A 105 -8.91 7.37 -8.66
C ARG A 105 -7.73 7.73 -9.55
N ARG A 106 -7.72 7.24 -10.79
CA ARG A 106 -6.67 7.55 -11.77
C ARG A 106 -7.05 8.71 -12.68
N ARG A 107 -6.09 9.58 -12.93
CA ARG A 107 -6.20 10.69 -13.87
C ARG A 107 -6.06 10.19 -15.31
N LEU A 108 -7.01 10.52 -16.18
CA LEU A 108 -7.04 10.09 -17.58
C LEU A 108 -6.21 10.98 -18.55
N CYS A 109 -5.65 12.09 -18.07
CA CYS A 109 -4.90 13.05 -18.89
C CYS A 109 -3.37 12.84 -18.76
N ASP A 110 -2.74 12.18 -19.74
CA ASP A 110 -1.28 12.09 -19.86
C ASP A 110 -0.66 13.46 -20.19
N LYS A 111 0.39 13.85 -19.45
CA LYS A 111 1.21 15.05 -19.73
C LYS A 111 2.12 14.86 -20.97
N LEU A 112 1.72 14.06 -21.96
CA LEU A 112 2.56 13.71 -23.12
C LEU A 112 1.92 14.16 -24.43
N SER A 113 1.88 15.47 -24.61
CA SER A 113 2.19 16.00 -25.94
C SER A 113 3.24 17.10 -25.76
N LYS A 114 4.51 16.77 -26.02
CA LYS A 114 5.64 17.70 -26.18
C LYS A 114 5.48 18.58 -27.44
N LYS A 115 4.25 18.83 -27.91
CA LYS A 115 3.97 19.68 -29.07
C LYS A 115 3.22 20.92 -28.59
N PRO A 116 3.68 22.13 -28.92
CA PRO A 116 2.99 23.36 -28.57
C PRO A 116 1.77 23.50 -29.49
N ARG A 117 0.69 22.79 -29.20
CA ARG A 117 -0.61 23.02 -29.85
C ARG A 117 -1.58 23.55 -28.80
N LYS A 118 -2.05 24.78 -29.07
CA LYS A 118 -3.08 25.57 -28.36
C LYS A 118 -3.62 24.88 -27.10
N LYS A 119 -3.19 25.35 -25.93
CA LYS A 119 -3.57 24.85 -24.59
C LYS A 119 -5.09 24.73 -24.43
N LYS A 120 -5.68 23.61 -24.84
CA LYS A 120 -6.92 23.14 -24.22
C LYS A 120 -6.50 22.72 -22.82
N LYS A 121 -6.97 23.43 -21.79
CA LYS A 121 -6.81 23.01 -20.39
C LYS A 121 -7.31 21.55 -20.33
N CYS A 122 -6.42 20.59 -20.07
CA CYS A 122 -6.87 19.22 -19.80
C CYS A 122 -7.65 19.32 -18.49
N VAL A 123 -8.96 19.20 -18.57
CA VAL A 123 -9.81 19.12 -17.38
C VAL A 123 -9.45 17.78 -16.72
N PRO A 124 -8.97 17.76 -15.47
CA PRO A 124 -8.62 16.52 -14.79
C PRO A 124 -9.88 15.65 -14.67
N HIS A 125 -9.98 14.64 -15.52
CA HIS A 125 -11.01 13.61 -15.37
C HIS A 125 -10.39 12.43 -14.63
N TYR A 126 -10.95 12.13 -13.46
CA TYR A 126 -10.57 10.96 -12.68
C TYR A 126 -11.52 9.81 -12.98
N ARG A 127 -10.99 8.60 -12.96
CA ARG A 127 -11.77 7.37 -13.06
C ARG A 127 -11.39 6.45 -11.93
N THR A 128 -12.38 5.97 -11.20
CA THR A 128 -12.18 4.93 -10.19
C THR A 128 -11.84 3.61 -10.88
N VAL A 129 -10.70 3.04 -10.50
CA VAL A 129 -10.19 1.75 -10.95
C VAL A 129 -9.75 0.95 -9.74
N VAL A 130 -9.64 -0.37 -9.90
CA VAL A 130 -9.15 -1.25 -8.84
C VAL A 130 -7.67 -1.57 -9.10
N GLU A 131 -6.83 -1.38 -8.10
CA GLU A 131 -5.41 -1.73 -8.13
C GLU A 131 -5.09 -2.86 -7.16
N SER A 132 -4.11 -3.69 -7.52
CA SER A 132 -3.58 -4.77 -6.69
C SER A 132 -2.37 -4.26 -5.92
N ILE A 133 -2.47 -4.19 -4.60
CA ILE A 133 -1.41 -3.66 -3.71
C ILE A 133 -0.96 -4.76 -2.76
N ALA A 134 0.36 -4.91 -2.60
CA ALA A 134 0.90 -5.83 -1.60
C ALA A 134 0.70 -5.29 -0.19
N VAL A 135 0.06 -6.07 0.68
CA VAL A 135 -0.30 -5.68 2.06
C VAL A 135 0.50 -6.41 3.14
N GLY A 136 1.16 -7.50 2.78
CA GLY A 136 2.01 -8.26 3.70
C GLY A 136 2.73 -9.39 2.99
N CYS A 137 3.34 -10.28 3.78
CA CYS A 137 3.95 -11.50 3.29
C CYS A 137 3.46 -12.71 4.09
N THR A 138 3.35 -13.86 3.42
CA THR A 138 3.08 -15.16 4.02
C THR A 138 4.21 -16.13 3.73
N CYS A 139 4.34 -17.13 4.58
CA CYS A 139 5.25 -18.26 4.40
C CYS A 139 4.53 -19.41 3.70
N ILE A 140 5.13 -19.97 2.64
CA ILE A 140 4.64 -21.16 1.93
C ILE A 140 5.74 -22.21 1.76
#